data_AF-M1WDP7-F1
#
_entry.id   AF-M1WDP7-F1
#
_cell.length_a   1.000
_cell.length_b   1.000
_cell.length_c   1.000
_cell.angle_alpha   90.00
_cell.angle_beta   90.00
_cell.angle_gamma   90.00
#
_symmetry.space_group_name_H-M   'P 1'
#
loop_
_entity.id
_entity.type
_entity.pdbx_description
1 polymer ?
#
loop_
_entity_poly.entity_id
_entity_poly.type
_entity_poly.pdbx_seq_one_letter_code
_entity_poly.pdbx_strand_id
1 'polypeptide(L)'
;MATCPEGKCPSAGDNIGTILYAGPFQPQGAGTPQETFNITIPNSFPTGPAELLATHFLLVGEGGSPRVQIAGVIIYVEPDS
;
A
#
# COMPACT_ATOMS: atom_id res chain seq x y z
N MET A 1 -5.15 14.95 7.28
CA MET A 1 -6.00 15.29 6.13
C MET A 1 -5.41 16.53 5.49
N ALA A 2 -4.97 16.45 4.23
CA ALA A 2 -4.48 17.62 3.52
C ALA A 2 -5.65 18.54 3.16
N THR A 3 -5.44 19.85 3.21
CA THR A 3 -6.38 20.82 2.64
C THR A 3 -6.29 20.74 1.11
N CYS A 4 -7.41 20.88 0.42
CA CYS A 4 -7.45 20.94 -1.05
C CYS A 4 -7.55 22.41 -1.48
N PRO A 5 -6.43 23.11 -1.68
CA PRO A 5 -6.49 24.46 -2.21
C PRO A 5 -7.17 24.45 -3.58
N GLU A 6 -8.10 25.39 -3.78
CA GLU A 6 -8.82 25.59 -5.05
C GLU A 6 -9.64 24.37 -5.53
N GLY A 7 -10.01 23.46 -4.62
CA GLY A 7 -10.76 22.25 -4.96
C GLY A 7 -9.95 21.18 -5.71
N LYS A 8 -8.64 21.38 -5.88
CA LYS A 8 -7.72 20.38 -6.43
C LYS A 8 -6.99 19.69 -5.29
N CYS A 9 -7.49 18.53 -4.91
CA CYS A 9 -6.76 17.66 -4.01
C CYS A 9 -5.59 17.00 -4.76
N PRO A 10 -4.41 16.85 -4.14
CA PRO A 10 -3.38 15.95 -4.66
C PRO A 10 -3.97 14.57 -4.92
N SER A 11 -3.48 13.85 -5.93
CA SER A 11 -3.90 12.47 -6.08
C SER A 11 -3.50 11.71 -4.82
N ALA A 12 -4.39 10.85 -4.33
CA ALA A 12 -4.07 9.98 -3.21
C ALA A 12 -2.82 9.12 -3.50
N GLY A 13 -2.51 8.89 -4.79
CA GLY A 13 -1.32 8.18 -5.25
C GLY A 13 0.00 8.95 -5.12
N ASP A 14 -0.04 10.29 -5.07
CA ASP A 14 1.18 11.09 -5.21
C ASP A 14 2.10 11.02 -3.97
N ASN A 15 1.56 10.62 -2.81
CA ASN A 15 2.28 10.65 -1.54
C ASN A 15 2.39 9.28 -0.85
N ILE A 16 1.98 8.19 -1.51
CA ILE A 16 2.03 6.82 -0.94
C ILE A 16 3.33 6.07 -1.28
N GLY A 17 4.26 6.72 -1.98
CA GLY A 17 5.55 6.15 -2.35
C GLY A 17 5.49 5.36 -3.67
N THR A 18 6.38 4.37 -3.80
CA THR A 18 6.43 3.51 -4.99
C THR A 18 5.39 2.40 -4.88
N ILE A 19 4.43 2.36 -5.80
CA ILE A 19 3.42 1.29 -5.85
C ILE A 19 4.06 0.02 -6.41
N LEU A 20 4.23 -1.00 -5.57
CA LEU A 20 4.79 -2.30 -5.95
C LEU A 20 3.71 -3.31 -6.38
N TYR A 21 2.46 -3.09 -5.97
CA TYR A 21 1.29 -3.89 -6.34
C TYR A 21 0.00 -3.08 -6.16
N ALA A 22 -0.95 -3.23 -7.09
CA ALA A 22 -2.30 -2.68 -6.98
C ALA A 22 -3.30 -3.67 -7.61
N GLY A 23 -4.20 -4.21 -6.79
CA GLY A 23 -5.13 -5.24 -7.22
C GLY A 23 -6.20 -5.56 -6.16
N PRO A 24 -7.21 -6.37 -6.53
CA PRO A 24 -8.23 -6.83 -5.59
C PRO A 24 -7.64 -7.75 -4.52
N PHE A 25 -8.16 -7.67 -3.29
CA PHE A 25 -7.86 -8.63 -2.23
C PHE A 25 -8.83 -9.81 -2.31
N GLN A 26 -8.33 -11.00 -2.60
CA GLN A 26 -9.07 -12.26 -2.75
C GLN A 26 -8.47 -13.37 -1.88
N PRO A 27 -8.58 -13.24 -0.54
CA PRO A 27 -7.97 -14.19 0.37
C PRO A 27 -8.66 -15.55 0.29
N GLN A 28 -7.87 -16.62 0.34
CA GLN A 28 -8.35 -18.00 0.22
C GLN A 28 -8.12 -18.78 1.52
N GLY A 29 -8.89 -19.85 1.72
CA GLY A 29 -8.76 -20.76 2.87
C GLY A 29 -9.89 -20.65 3.91
N ALA A 30 -9.93 -21.61 4.83
CA ALA A 30 -10.89 -21.64 5.95
C ALA A 30 -10.31 -20.98 7.20
N GLY A 31 -11.16 -20.35 8.03
CA GLY A 31 -10.74 -19.64 9.24
C GLY A 31 -10.38 -18.18 8.95
N THR A 32 -9.11 -17.81 9.16
CA THR A 32 -8.58 -16.49 8.79
C THR A 32 -7.97 -16.59 7.39
N PRO A 33 -8.71 -16.20 6.32
CA PRO A 33 -8.23 -16.39 4.96
C PRO A 33 -7.04 -15.46 4.69
N GLN A 34 -6.10 -15.92 3.87
CA GLN A 34 -4.86 -15.21 3.57
C GLN A 34 -4.63 -15.12 2.06
N GLU A 35 -3.84 -14.14 1.65
CA GLU A 35 -3.37 -13.96 0.28
C GLU A 35 -1.87 -13.62 0.29
N THR A 36 -1.12 -14.21 -0.63
CA THR A 36 0.32 -13.93 -0.78
C THR A 36 0.55 -13.01 -1.97
N PHE A 37 1.26 -11.92 -1.72
CA PHE A 37 1.66 -10.96 -2.74
C PHE A 37 3.14 -11.11 -3.04
N ASN A 38 3.46 -11.45 -4.29
CA ASN A 38 4.81 -11.41 -4.79
C ASN A 38 5.05 -10.05 -5.46
N ILE A 39 6.03 -9.32 -4.97
CA ILE A 39 6.42 -8.01 -5.48
C ILE A 39 7.88 -8.03 -5.93
N THR A 40 8.22 -7.15 -6.85
CA THR A 40 9.60 -6.94 -7.29
C THR A 40 9.97 -5.50 -7.03
N ILE A 41 11.11 -5.30 -6.35
CA ILE A 41 11.65 -3.96 -6.12
C ILE A 41 12.25 -3.48 -7.46
N PRO A 42 11.83 -2.32 -8.00
CA PRO A 42 12.42 -1.79 -9.22
C PRO A 42 13.91 -1.48 -9.02
N ASN A 43 14.75 -1.73 -10.02
CA ASN A 43 16.19 -1.45 -9.94
C ASN A 43 16.51 0.05 -9.76
N SER A 44 15.54 0.94 -10.06
CA SER A 44 15.65 2.38 -9.80
C SER A 44 15.38 2.76 -8.33
N PHE A 45 14.97 1.81 -7.49
CA PHE A 45 14.66 2.07 -6.09
C PHE A 45 15.96 2.28 -5.29
N PRO A 46 16.04 3.32 -4.42
CA PRO A 46 17.26 3.59 -3.66
C PRO A 46 17.64 2.44 -2.72
N THR A 47 18.94 2.15 -2.65
CA THR A 47 19.50 1.23 -1.65
C THR A 47 19.46 1.84 -0.25
N GLY A 48 19.32 1.00 0.78
CA GLY A 48 19.31 1.41 2.18
C GLY A 48 18.02 1.04 2.92
N PRO A 49 17.78 1.61 4.11
CA PRO A 49 16.57 1.35 4.88
C PRO A 49 15.34 1.89 4.15
N ALA A 50 14.31 1.06 4.03
CA ALA A 50 13.03 1.41 3.43
C ALA A 50 11.88 0.84 4.26
N GLU A 51 10.72 1.48 4.20
CA GLU A 51 9.50 0.96 4.80
C GLU A 51 8.62 0.33 3.72
N LEU A 52 8.27 -0.95 3.91
CA LEU A 52 7.31 -1.66 3.08
C LEU A 52 5.94 -1.59 3.74
N LEU A 53 4.99 -0.96 3.05
CA LEU A 53 3.61 -0.79 3.51
C LEU A 53 2.65 -1.65 2.68
N ALA A 54 1.82 -2.44 3.37
CA ALA A 54 0.64 -3.09 2.80
C ALA A 54 -0.61 -2.33 3.28
N THR A 55 -1.31 -1.70 2.34
CA THR A 55 -2.53 -0.92 2.63
C THR A 55 -3.75 -1.62 2.05
N HIS A 56 -4.71 -1.97 2.90
CA HIS A 56 -6.00 -2.55 2.52
C HIS A 56 -7.11 -1.52 2.77
N PHE A 57 -7.82 -1.17 1.70
CA PHE A 57 -8.92 -0.22 1.71
C PHE A 57 -10.22 -0.95 1.39
N LEU A 58 -11.23 -0.82 2.24
CA LEU A 58 -12.54 -1.42 2.01
C LEU A 58 -13.68 -0.47 2.37
N LEU A 59 -14.72 -0.49 1.55
CA LEU A 59 -15.97 0.21 1.80
C LEU A 59 -16.96 -0.76 2.42
N VAL A 60 -17.21 -0.59 3.72
CA VAL A 60 -18.35 -1.22 4.39
C VAL A 60 -19.54 -0.26 4.27
N GLY A 61 -20.71 -0.77 3.88
CA GLY A 61 -21.93 0.02 3.71
C GLY A 61 -22.51 0.62 5.01
N GLU A 62 -21.76 0.62 6.11
CA GLU A 62 -22.25 0.86 7.47
C GLU A 62 -21.99 2.29 8.01
N GLY A 63 -21.58 3.24 7.18
CA GLY A 63 -21.34 4.61 7.69
C GLY A 63 -20.72 5.63 6.74
N GLY A 64 -20.68 5.36 5.44
CA GLY A 64 -20.19 6.31 4.44
C GLY A 64 -18.69 6.66 4.55
N SER A 65 -17.92 5.92 5.35
CA SER A 65 -16.48 6.11 5.50
C SER A 65 -15.72 4.82 5.16
N PRO A 66 -14.56 4.92 4.51
CA PRO A 66 -13.73 3.76 4.22
C PRO A 66 -13.05 3.24 5.49
N ARG A 67 -12.91 1.91 5.56
CA ARG A 67 -11.98 1.28 6.51
C ARG A 67 -10.63 1.11 5.83
N VAL A 68 -9.59 1.56 6.52
CA VAL A 68 -8.20 1.46 6.05
C VAL A 68 -7.41 0.67 7.09
N GLN A 69 -6.69 -0.34 6.62
CA GLN A 69 -5.76 -1.12 7.40
C GLN A 69 -4.38 -0.97 6.78
N ILE A 70 -3.38 -0.66 7.60
CA ILE A 70 -1.99 -0.49 7.16
C ILE A 70 -1.14 -1.41 8.01
N ALA A 71 -0.35 -2.27 7.36
CA ALA A 71 0.71 -3.04 7.98
C ALA A 71 2.06 -2.59 7.39
N GLY A 72 3.04 -2.37 8.26
CA GLY A 72 4.35 -1.83 7.88
C GLY A 72 5.50 -2.66 8.44
N VAL A 73 6.58 -2.76 7.67
CA VAL A 73 7.84 -3.37 8.12
C VAL A 73 9.03 -2.59 7.54
N ILE A 74 10.11 -2.47 8.31
CA ILE A 74 11.36 -1.90 7.82
C ILE A 74 12.19 -3.01 7.16
N ILE A 75 12.63 -2.75 5.94
CA ILE A 75 13.50 -3.62 5.15
C ILE A 75 14.78 -2.87 4.74
N TYR A 76 15.80 -3.61 4.33
CA TYR A 76 17.03 -3.04 3.76
C TYR A 76 17.12 -3.46 2.29
N VAL A 77 17.17 -2.46 1.40
CA VAL A 77 17.37 -2.68 -0.04
C VAL A 77 18.85 -2.73 -0.33
N GLU A 78 19.31 -3.87 -0.84
CA GLU A 78 20.68 -4.11 -1.24
C GLU A 78 20.91 -3.74 -2.72
N PRO A 79 22.13 -3.37 -3.12
CA PRO A 79 22.46 -3.18 -4.53
C PRO A 79 22.43 -4.50 -5.31
N ASP A 80 22.01 -4.47 -6.57
CA ASP A 80 22.20 -5.59 -7.51
C ASP A 80 23.70 -5.90 -7.63
N SER A 81 24.05 -7.17 -7.43
CA SER A 81 25.44 -7.69 -7.39
C SER A 81 26.13 -7.72 -8.75
#